data_AF-A0A0K1ESN0-F1
#
_entry.id   AF-A0A0K1ESN0-F1
#
_cell.length_a   1.000
_cell.length_b   1.000
_cell.length_c   1.000
_cell.angle_alpha   90.00
_cell.angle_beta   90.00
_cell.angle_gamma   90.00
#
_symmetry.space_group_name_H-M   'P 1'
#
loop_
_entity.id
_entity.type
_entity.pdbx_description
1 polymer ?
#
loop_
_entity_poly.entity_id
_entity_poly.type
_entity_poly.pdbx_seq_one_letter_code
_entity_poly.pdbx_strand_id
1 'polypeptide(L)'
;MTWRFLPAVDLESASLSFTLPARTRLQRGGPGGVASVVTSDKSQATTIRLTLGPTLFRMVFEPHLVIDLPAPLGDMGLQGMDLDFRTGVITPNVWQLPGFGIPVGKEQALEQARAWMRDLLTATPLRIAPYDPSADRDLVLSFQQVLANLESGGGESTALARDVCLSAKLTVREELAADVGPGGFRVPAGAVVQLKVDFAGKPTEVQLAPKVLQAVVECSSVVLRKDGADQAEVGRFRLRPGGAITVEQVRPLGEAGQLAGLESLVRLIGALSTRGSLGLDPATIGPEAVERLVKEEIEAALGPALHLWVEENAASVAGLDLKSVLGMA
;
A
#
# COMPACT_ATOMS: atom_id res chain seq x y z
N MET A 1 12.18 -5.55 15.87
CA MET A 1 13.32 -5.55 14.94
C MET A 1 12.79 -5.16 13.57
N THR A 2 13.34 -4.13 12.95
CA THR A 2 13.01 -3.66 11.60
C THR A 2 13.83 -4.41 10.55
N TRP A 3 13.27 -4.67 9.37
CA TRP A 3 13.95 -5.47 8.33
C TRP A 3 14.73 -4.58 7.38
N ARG A 4 15.96 -4.97 7.10
CA ARG A 4 16.80 -4.23 6.16
C ARG A 4 16.45 -4.65 4.75
N PHE A 5 15.66 -3.82 4.06
CA PHE A 5 15.29 -4.05 2.66
C PHE A 5 16.31 -3.42 1.70
N LEU A 6 16.81 -2.23 2.06
CA LEU A 6 17.91 -1.52 1.41
C LEU A 6 18.86 -0.96 2.50
N PRO A 7 20.14 -0.66 2.20
CA PRO A 7 21.11 -0.21 3.20
C PRO A 7 20.62 0.94 4.10
N ALA A 8 19.81 1.85 3.54
CA ALA A 8 19.33 3.06 4.20
C ALA A 8 17.86 3.01 4.68
N VAL A 9 17.14 1.88 4.52
CA VAL A 9 15.70 1.82 4.79
C VAL A 9 15.31 0.57 5.58
N ASP A 10 14.51 0.79 6.62
CA ASP A 10 13.89 -0.23 7.45
C ASP A 10 12.44 -0.47 7.01
N LEU A 11 12.11 -1.71 6.62
CA LEU A 11 10.75 -2.12 6.31
C LEU A 11 9.99 -2.43 7.61
N GLU A 12 8.91 -1.69 7.86
CA GLU A 12 7.99 -1.93 8.97
C GLU A 12 6.90 -2.93 8.60
N SER A 13 6.40 -2.85 7.37
CA SER A 13 5.45 -3.83 6.87
C SER A 13 5.35 -3.79 5.36
N ALA A 14 5.11 -4.93 4.74
CA ALA A 14 4.68 -5.03 3.35
C ALA A 14 3.29 -5.67 3.33
N SER A 15 2.39 -5.18 2.48
CA SER A 15 1.08 -5.79 2.29
C SER A 15 0.75 -5.95 0.83
N LEU A 16 0.06 -7.04 0.53
CA LEU A 16 -0.61 -7.27 -0.74
C LEU A 16 -2.10 -7.37 -0.46
N SER A 17 -2.91 -6.68 -1.26
CA SER A 17 -4.35 -6.87 -1.25
C SER A 17 -4.92 -7.05 -2.64
N PHE A 18 -6.03 -7.76 -2.70
CA PHE A 18 -6.84 -7.94 -3.90
C PHE A 18 -8.28 -8.19 -3.46
N THR A 19 -9.20 -7.96 -4.39
CA THR A 19 -10.63 -8.03 -4.14
C THR A 19 -11.24 -9.21 -4.87
N LEU A 20 -12.05 -9.99 -4.16
CA LEU A 20 -12.82 -11.11 -4.69
C LEU A 20 -14.31 -10.77 -4.75
N PRO A 21 -15.05 -11.24 -5.76
CA PRO A 21 -16.50 -11.07 -5.81
C PRO A 21 -17.22 -11.65 -4.60
N ALA A 22 -18.45 -11.20 -4.35
CA ALA A 22 -19.32 -11.81 -3.34
C ALA A 22 -19.57 -13.29 -3.64
N ARG A 23 -19.79 -14.12 -2.61
CA ARG A 23 -20.07 -15.56 -2.70
C ARG A 23 -18.98 -16.40 -3.40
N THR A 24 -17.75 -15.91 -3.40
CA THR A 24 -16.57 -16.63 -3.87
C THR A 24 -16.16 -17.65 -2.81
N ARG A 25 -16.00 -18.92 -3.19
CA ARG A 25 -15.57 -20.00 -2.29
C ARG A 25 -14.05 -20.08 -2.25
N LEU A 26 -13.47 -19.93 -1.07
CA LEU A 26 -12.02 -19.86 -0.84
C LEU A 26 -11.38 -21.18 -0.41
N GLN A 27 -12.16 -22.05 0.22
CA GLN A 27 -11.74 -23.40 0.58
C GLN A 27 -12.88 -24.36 0.26
N ARG A 28 -12.64 -25.34 -0.61
CA ARG A 28 -13.51 -26.52 -0.68
C ARG A 28 -13.28 -27.32 0.60
N GLY A 29 -14.34 -27.60 1.35
CA GLY A 29 -14.26 -28.63 2.40
C GLY A 29 -13.66 -29.89 1.76
N GLY A 30 -12.61 -30.45 2.38
CA GLY A 30 -11.93 -31.64 1.86
C GLY A 30 -12.88 -32.84 1.73
N PRO A 31 -12.39 -34.03 1.35
CA PRO A 31 -13.21 -35.24 1.43
C PRO A 31 -13.59 -35.49 2.90
N GLY A 32 -14.84 -35.19 3.26
CA GLY A 32 -15.33 -35.16 4.65
C GLY A 32 -15.40 -33.76 5.31
N GLY A 33 -15.12 -32.69 4.56
CA GLY A 33 -15.09 -31.31 5.04
C GLY A 33 -16.49 -30.76 5.32
N VAL A 34 -16.77 -30.56 6.61
CA VAL A 34 -18.08 -30.16 7.10
C VAL A 34 -18.32 -28.65 7.00
N ALA A 35 -17.26 -27.86 6.75
CA ALA A 35 -17.31 -26.41 6.69
C ALA A 35 -16.67 -25.84 5.41
N SER A 36 -17.20 -24.72 4.89
CA SER A 36 -16.63 -24.00 3.75
C SER A 36 -16.40 -22.53 4.07
N VAL A 37 -15.31 -21.95 3.54
CA VAL A 37 -15.02 -20.52 3.70
C VAL A 37 -15.44 -19.79 2.43
N VAL A 38 -16.36 -18.84 2.55
CA VAL A 38 -16.91 -18.08 1.43
C VAL A 38 -16.85 -16.57 1.70
N THR A 39 -16.73 -15.76 0.64
CA THR A 39 -16.90 -14.30 0.77
C THR A 39 -18.36 -13.97 1.07
N SER A 40 -18.59 -12.87 1.79
CA SER A 40 -19.91 -12.53 2.32
C SER A 40 -21.03 -12.50 1.27
N ASP A 41 -22.25 -12.79 1.71
CA ASP A 41 -23.44 -12.87 0.87
C ASP A 41 -23.99 -11.50 0.43
N LYS A 42 -23.57 -10.42 1.09
CA LYS A 42 -24.13 -9.07 1.00
C LYS A 42 -23.66 -8.28 -0.21
N SER A 43 -23.76 -8.80 -1.44
CA SER A 43 -23.52 -8.05 -2.71
C SER A 43 -22.18 -7.31 -2.87
N GLN A 44 -21.31 -7.33 -1.86
CA GLN A 44 -20.09 -6.56 -1.77
C GLN A 44 -18.92 -7.49 -1.97
N ALA A 45 -17.98 -7.05 -2.79
CA ALA A 45 -16.72 -7.74 -2.99
C ALA A 45 -15.91 -7.71 -1.69
N THR A 46 -15.17 -8.78 -1.40
CA THR A 46 -14.31 -8.89 -0.22
C THR A 46 -12.88 -8.62 -0.61
N THR A 47 -12.28 -7.59 -0.03
CA THR A 47 -10.86 -7.33 -0.09
C THR A 47 -10.14 -8.23 0.91
N ILE A 48 -9.22 -9.04 0.40
CA ILE A 48 -8.26 -9.79 1.20
C ILE A 48 -6.99 -8.96 1.27
N ARG A 49 -6.49 -8.70 2.48
CA ARG A 49 -5.19 -8.05 2.72
C ARG A 49 -4.28 -9.00 3.48
N LEU A 50 -3.15 -9.31 2.88
CA LEU A 50 -2.05 -10.06 3.48
C LEU A 50 -0.99 -9.05 3.90
N THR A 51 -0.75 -8.92 5.20
CA THR A 51 0.24 -7.99 5.77
C THR A 51 1.34 -8.78 6.46
N LEU A 52 2.54 -8.51 6.01
CA LEU A 52 3.78 -9.02 6.56
C LEU A 52 4.40 -7.95 7.45
N GLY A 53 4.55 -8.21 8.75
CA GLY A 53 5.18 -7.29 9.69
C GLY A 53 6.25 -7.98 10.56
N PRO A 54 7.02 -7.24 11.37
CA PRO A 54 8.24 -7.69 12.03
C PRO A 54 8.09 -8.93 12.90
N THR A 55 6.90 -9.13 13.48
CA THR A 55 6.64 -10.15 14.49
C THR A 55 5.49 -11.07 14.12
N LEU A 56 4.75 -10.76 13.05
CA LEU A 56 3.56 -11.52 12.67
C LEU A 56 3.26 -11.42 11.17
N PHE A 57 2.55 -12.43 10.69
CA PHE A 57 1.85 -12.40 9.41
C PHE A 57 0.35 -12.28 9.68
N ARG A 58 -0.31 -11.29 9.08
CA ARG A 58 -1.71 -10.96 9.29
C ARG A 58 -2.50 -11.08 8.00
N MET A 59 -3.67 -11.68 8.11
CA MET A 59 -4.67 -11.74 7.05
C MET A 59 -5.91 -10.98 7.50
N VAL A 60 -6.40 -10.04 6.71
CA VAL A 60 -7.63 -9.28 6.99
C VAL A 60 -8.59 -9.43 5.82
N PHE A 61 -9.88 -9.52 6.15
CA PHE A 61 -10.98 -9.66 5.21
C PHE A 61 -11.99 -8.54 5.42
N GLU A 62 -12.20 -7.72 4.39
CA GLU A 62 -13.08 -6.55 4.43
C GLU A 62 -14.05 -6.57 3.23
N PRO A 63 -15.37 -6.79 3.42
CA PRO A 63 -15.99 -7.30 4.66
C PRO A 63 -15.54 -8.73 4.98
N HIS A 64 -15.89 -9.19 6.18
CA HIS A 64 -15.54 -10.52 6.69
C HIS A 64 -15.94 -11.68 5.77
N LEU A 65 -15.24 -12.80 5.91
CA LEU A 65 -15.62 -14.08 5.31
C LEU A 65 -16.66 -14.79 6.17
N VAL A 66 -17.44 -15.67 5.56
CA VAL A 66 -18.39 -16.56 6.23
C VAL A 66 -17.81 -17.96 6.25
N ILE A 67 -17.77 -18.56 7.44
CA ILE A 67 -17.50 -19.97 7.65
C ILE A 67 -18.87 -20.65 7.75
N ASP A 68 -19.27 -21.29 6.66
CA ASP A 68 -20.48 -22.10 6.54
C ASP A 68 -20.27 -23.39 7.35
N LEU A 69 -21.11 -23.61 8.37
CA LEU A 69 -21.06 -24.77 9.26
C LEU A 69 -22.29 -25.66 9.03
N PRO A 70 -22.21 -26.98 9.26
CA PRO A 70 -23.36 -27.85 9.07
C PRO A 70 -24.47 -27.54 10.07
N ALA A 71 -25.73 -27.69 9.65
CA ALA A 71 -26.84 -27.70 10.60
C ALA A 71 -26.63 -28.77 11.71
N PRO A 72 -26.93 -28.47 12.99
CA PRO A 72 -27.61 -27.28 13.51
C PRO A 72 -26.68 -26.13 13.92
N LEU A 73 -25.38 -26.20 13.60
CA LEU A 73 -24.42 -25.14 13.89
C LEU A 73 -24.74 -23.92 13.02
N GLY A 74 -24.59 -22.72 13.58
CA GLY A 74 -24.81 -21.47 12.86
C GLY A 74 -23.55 -20.98 12.15
N ASP A 75 -23.72 -20.26 11.05
CA ASP A 75 -22.63 -19.61 10.33
C ASP A 75 -21.82 -18.66 11.22
N MET A 76 -20.53 -18.60 10.96
CA MET A 76 -19.59 -17.76 11.70
C MET A 76 -18.90 -16.77 10.78
N GLY A 77 -18.71 -15.54 11.25
CA GLY A 77 -17.90 -14.53 10.57
C GLY A 77 -16.42 -14.70 10.89
N LEU A 78 -15.56 -14.47 9.91
CA LEU A 78 -14.10 -14.46 10.02
C LEU A 78 -13.56 -13.14 9.45
N GLN A 79 -13.04 -12.26 10.31
CA GLN A 79 -12.52 -10.94 9.89
C GLN A 79 -11.02 -10.98 9.57
N GLY A 80 -10.30 -11.94 10.15
CA GLY A 80 -8.88 -12.02 9.97
C GLY A 80 -8.23 -13.09 10.83
N MET A 81 -6.94 -13.29 10.58
CA MET A 81 -6.09 -14.26 11.25
C MET A 81 -4.69 -13.71 11.42
N ASP A 82 -4.14 -13.87 12.61
CA ASP A 82 -2.75 -13.49 12.92
C ASP A 82 -1.92 -14.75 13.18
N LEU A 83 -0.75 -14.84 12.55
CA LEU A 83 0.30 -15.81 12.86
C LEU A 83 1.44 -15.10 13.58
N ASP A 84 1.67 -15.44 14.84
CA ASP A 84 2.83 -14.96 15.60
C ASP A 84 4.09 -15.74 15.18
N PHE A 85 5.12 -15.03 14.69
CA PHE A 85 6.32 -15.67 14.17
C PHE A 85 7.20 -16.33 15.23
N ARG A 86 7.15 -15.86 16.47
CA ARG A 86 7.95 -16.42 17.56
C ARG A 86 7.41 -17.77 18.02
N THR A 87 6.10 -17.90 18.07
CA THR A 87 5.41 -19.06 18.66
C THR A 87 4.76 -19.98 17.63
N GLY A 88 4.53 -19.50 16.40
CA GLY A 88 3.75 -20.20 15.38
C GLY A 88 2.25 -20.26 15.69
N VAL A 89 1.78 -19.54 16.72
CA VAL A 89 0.37 -19.55 17.13
C VAL A 89 -0.46 -18.77 16.11
N ILE A 90 -1.52 -19.40 15.62
CA ILE A 90 -2.53 -18.79 14.76
C ILE A 90 -3.74 -18.38 15.59
N THR A 91 -4.09 -17.10 15.53
CA THR A 91 -5.20 -16.48 16.25
C THR A 91 -6.24 -15.95 15.27
N PRO A 92 -7.30 -16.72 14.97
CA PRO A 92 -8.41 -16.25 14.15
C PRO A 92 -9.36 -15.33 14.93
N ASN A 93 -9.88 -14.30 14.26
CA ASN A 93 -10.98 -13.49 14.76
C ASN A 93 -12.31 -14.02 14.19
N VAL A 94 -12.98 -14.84 15.01
CA VAL A 94 -14.25 -15.50 14.66
C VAL A 94 -15.37 -15.09 15.62
N TRP A 95 -16.53 -14.72 15.08
CA TRP A 95 -17.75 -14.42 15.84
C TRP A 95 -18.97 -15.04 15.17
N GLN A 96 -20.07 -15.12 15.90
CA GLN A 96 -21.33 -15.65 15.40
C GLN A 96 -22.08 -14.61 14.58
N LEU A 97 -22.61 -15.00 13.42
CA LEU A 97 -23.47 -14.13 12.64
C LEU A 97 -24.90 -14.10 13.21
N PRO A 98 -25.57 -12.94 13.22
CA PRO A 98 -26.95 -12.86 13.69
C PRO A 98 -27.90 -13.60 12.73
N GLY A 99 -28.78 -14.44 13.27
CA GLY A 99 -29.96 -14.95 12.55
C GLY A 99 -30.02 -16.45 12.25
N PHE A 100 -28.96 -17.25 12.48
CA PHE A 100 -28.97 -18.69 12.19
C PHE A 100 -28.23 -19.51 13.25
N GLY A 101 -28.84 -20.63 13.67
CA GLY A 101 -28.21 -21.70 14.46
C GLY A 101 -28.16 -21.52 15.98
N ILE A 102 -27.86 -22.62 16.68
CA ILE A 102 -27.57 -22.62 18.11
C ILE A 102 -26.14 -22.06 18.28
N PRO A 103 -25.82 -21.26 19.33
CA PRO A 103 -24.47 -20.72 19.59
C PRO A 103 -23.44 -21.79 20.01
N VAL A 104 -23.34 -22.87 19.24
CA VAL A 104 -22.37 -23.96 19.32
C VAL A 104 -21.63 -24.02 17.98
N GLY A 105 -20.35 -24.36 18.01
CA GLY A 105 -19.51 -24.45 16.80
C GLY A 105 -18.39 -23.42 16.70
N LYS A 106 -18.25 -22.48 17.64
CA LYS A 106 -17.15 -21.51 17.65
C LYS A 106 -15.78 -22.19 17.68
N GLU A 107 -15.61 -23.24 18.47
CA GLU A 107 -14.36 -24.00 18.54
C GLU A 107 -14.04 -24.67 17.20
N GLN A 108 -15.04 -25.29 16.56
CA GLN A 108 -14.88 -25.90 15.24
C GLN A 108 -14.55 -24.86 14.16
N ALA A 109 -15.18 -23.68 14.19
CA ALA A 109 -14.85 -22.59 13.29
C ALA A 109 -13.43 -22.04 13.51
N LEU A 110 -12.99 -21.94 14.77
CA LEU A 110 -11.60 -21.57 15.11
C LEU A 110 -10.61 -22.62 14.59
N GLU A 111 -10.91 -23.91 14.74
CA GLU A 111 -10.08 -24.99 14.20
C GLU A 111 -10.03 -24.98 12.68
N GLN A 112 -11.17 -24.77 12.02
CA GLN A 112 -11.24 -24.65 10.56
C GLN A 112 -10.42 -23.46 10.06
N ALA A 113 -10.55 -22.29 10.69
CA ALA A 113 -9.78 -21.11 10.33
C ALA A 113 -8.27 -21.34 10.53
N ARG A 114 -7.87 -21.98 11.64
CA ARG A 114 -6.46 -22.35 11.87
C ARG A 114 -5.95 -23.36 10.83
N ALA A 115 -6.75 -24.36 10.49
CA ALA A 115 -6.41 -25.36 9.48
C ALA A 115 -6.23 -24.69 8.11
N TRP A 116 -7.17 -23.82 7.72
CA TRP A 116 -7.09 -23.05 6.49
C TRP A 116 -5.82 -22.19 6.42
N MET A 117 -5.51 -21.45 7.48
CA MET A 117 -4.26 -20.68 7.55
C MET A 117 -3.01 -21.58 7.42
N ARG A 118 -2.99 -22.75 8.05
CA ARG A 118 -1.86 -23.70 7.89
C ARG A 118 -1.74 -24.21 6.46
N ASP A 119 -2.85 -24.50 5.80
CA ASP A 119 -2.88 -24.93 4.40
C ASP A 119 -2.29 -23.83 3.50
N LEU A 120 -2.67 -22.57 3.71
CA LEU A 120 -2.14 -21.41 2.98
C LEU A 120 -0.63 -21.23 3.15
N LEU A 121 -0.08 -21.56 4.32
CA LEU A 121 1.35 -21.46 4.61
C LEU A 121 2.14 -22.71 4.20
N THR A 122 1.49 -23.70 3.60
CA THR A 122 2.17 -24.94 3.16
C THR A 122 3.28 -24.62 2.16
N ALA A 123 4.41 -25.32 2.29
CA ALA A 123 5.61 -25.10 1.48
C ALA A 123 6.22 -23.69 1.60
N THR A 124 5.93 -22.98 2.70
CA THR A 124 6.57 -21.69 3.01
C THR A 124 7.38 -21.77 4.32
N PRO A 125 8.51 -21.06 4.44
CA PRO A 125 9.23 -20.88 5.70
C PRO A 125 8.38 -20.30 6.84
N LEU A 126 7.35 -19.50 6.51
CA LEU A 126 6.41 -18.88 7.47
C LEU A 126 5.74 -19.90 8.41
N ARG A 127 5.62 -21.16 7.98
CA ARG A 127 5.04 -22.25 8.79
C ARG A 127 5.91 -22.68 9.98
N ILE A 128 7.22 -22.42 9.92
CA ILE A 128 8.19 -22.94 10.89
C ILE A 128 8.47 -21.87 11.94
N ALA A 129 8.11 -22.14 13.20
CA ALA A 129 8.44 -21.27 14.32
C ALA A 129 9.74 -21.71 15.01
N PRO A 130 10.59 -20.76 15.49
CA PRO A 130 10.48 -19.32 15.27
C PRO A 130 10.83 -18.95 13.82
N TYR A 131 10.12 -17.97 13.26
CA TYR A 131 10.39 -17.41 11.93
C TYR A 131 11.01 -16.02 12.06
N ASP A 132 12.11 -15.77 11.35
CA ASP A 132 12.70 -14.44 11.21
C ASP A 132 12.62 -13.98 9.75
N PRO A 133 11.64 -13.13 9.41
CA PRO A 133 11.49 -12.57 8.07
C PRO A 133 12.68 -11.74 7.59
N SER A 134 13.51 -11.22 8.49
CA SER A 134 14.74 -10.50 8.09
C SER A 134 15.85 -11.44 7.62
N ALA A 135 15.75 -12.74 7.96
CA ALA A 135 16.66 -13.78 7.52
C ALA A 135 16.13 -14.55 6.29
N ASP A 136 14.88 -14.34 5.89
CA ASP A 136 14.27 -15.00 4.73
C ASP A 136 14.75 -14.33 3.43
N ARG A 137 15.69 -14.99 2.75
CA ARG A 137 16.25 -14.52 1.47
C ARG A 137 15.24 -14.58 0.32
N ASP A 138 14.22 -15.42 0.46
CA ASP A 138 13.25 -15.74 -0.58
C ASP A 138 11.83 -15.31 -0.18
N LEU A 139 11.73 -14.27 0.66
CA LEU A 139 10.47 -13.76 1.19
C LEU A 139 9.41 -13.50 0.10
N VAL A 140 9.85 -13.02 -1.07
CA VAL A 140 8.97 -12.81 -2.23
C VAL A 140 8.37 -14.13 -2.71
N LEU A 141 9.17 -15.20 -2.80
CA LEU A 141 8.70 -16.54 -3.18
C LEU A 141 7.76 -17.11 -2.12
N SER A 142 8.06 -16.91 -0.84
CA SER A 142 7.17 -17.29 0.27
C SER A 142 5.78 -16.65 0.10
N PHE A 143 5.74 -15.36 -0.25
CA PHE A 143 4.48 -14.65 -0.51
C PHE A 143 3.76 -15.12 -1.78
N GLN A 144 4.51 -15.36 -2.86
CA GLN A 144 3.96 -15.93 -4.09
C GLN A 144 3.34 -17.31 -3.84
N GLN A 145 3.98 -18.13 -3.01
CA GLN A 145 3.46 -19.44 -2.65
C GLN A 145 2.20 -19.35 -1.79
N VAL A 146 2.11 -18.42 -0.83
CA VAL A 146 0.87 -18.17 -0.07
C VAL A 146 -0.28 -17.80 -1.00
N LEU A 147 -0.01 -16.94 -2.00
CA LEU A 147 -1.00 -16.60 -3.02
C LEU A 147 -1.40 -17.83 -3.82
N ALA A 148 -0.44 -18.59 -4.37
CA ALA A 148 -0.71 -19.80 -5.13
C ALA A 148 -1.51 -20.85 -4.34
N ASN A 149 -1.27 -20.98 -3.03
CA ASN A 149 -2.03 -21.85 -2.13
C ASN A 149 -3.48 -21.37 -1.97
N LEU A 150 -3.70 -20.04 -1.89
CA LEU A 150 -5.04 -19.47 -1.90
C LEU A 150 -5.76 -19.74 -3.22
N GLU A 151 -5.05 -19.71 -4.35
CA GLU A 151 -5.61 -20.00 -5.67
C GLU A 151 -6.00 -21.47 -5.83
N SER A 152 -5.09 -22.37 -5.49
CA SER A 152 -5.29 -23.83 -5.62
C SER A 152 -6.36 -24.37 -4.66
N GLY A 153 -6.49 -23.82 -3.46
CA GLY A 153 -7.55 -24.18 -2.50
C GLY A 153 -8.95 -23.71 -2.90
N GLY A 154 -9.03 -22.68 -3.75
CA GLY A 154 -10.27 -22.01 -4.14
C GLY A 154 -11.00 -22.61 -5.36
N GLY A 155 -10.30 -23.35 -6.24
CA GLY A 155 -10.84 -23.96 -7.48
C GLY A 155 -11.66 -22.99 -8.35
N GLU A 156 -11.09 -22.47 -9.43
CA GLU A 156 -11.67 -21.45 -10.34
C GLU A 156 -11.87 -20.03 -9.74
N SER A 157 -11.75 -19.88 -8.42
CA SER A 157 -12.23 -18.70 -7.66
C SER A 157 -11.27 -17.48 -7.59
N THR A 158 -9.95 -17.67 -7.57
CA THR A 158 -8.98 -16.55 -7.55
C THR A 158 -8.71 -15.98 -8.94
N ALA A 159 -9.11 -16.67 -10.01
CA ALA A 159 -9.16 -16.12 -11.35
C ALA A 159 -10.12 -14.91 -11.46
N LEU A 160 -10.92 -14.63 -10.43
CA LEU A 160 -11.80 -13.48 -10.32
C LEU A 160 -11.19 -12.33 -9.48
N ALA A 161 -10.00 -12.51 -8.91
CA ALA A 161 -9.32 -11.49 -8.15
C ALA A 161 -9.01 -10.26 -9.03
N ARG A 162 -9.31 -9.08 -8.49
CA ARG A 162 -9.10 -7.78 -9.14
C ARG A 162 -8.58 -6.77 -8.12
N ASP A 163 -8.33 -5.55 -8.58
CA ASP A 163 -7.93 -4.43 -7.71
C ASP A 163 -6.67 -4.76 -6.89
N VAL A 164 -5.67 -5.34 -7.57
CA VAL A 164 -4.41 -5.75 -6.94
C VAL A 164 -3.65 -4.50 -6.48
N CYS A 165 -3.28 -4.48 -5.21
CA CYS A 165 -2.58 -3.38 -4.59
C CYS A 165 -1.43 -3.89 -3.72
N LEU A 166 -0.23 -3.35 -3.96
CA LEU A 166 0.90 -3.50 -3.04
C LEU A 166 1.01 -2.26 -2.18
N SER A 167 1.31 -2.44 -0.90
CA SER A 167 1.66 -1.35 -0.02
C SER A 167 2.84 -1.68 0.85
N ALA A 168 3.65 -0.68 1.18
CA ALA A 168 4.77 -0.84 2.07
C ALA A 168 4.83 0.36 3.01
N LYS A 169 5.22 0.09 4.25
CA LYS A 169 5.56 1.13 5.23
C LYS A 169 7.02 0.96 5.60
N LEU A 170 7.78 2.03 5.43
CA LEU A 170 9.22 2.06 5.52
C LEU A 170 9.64 3.23 6.41
N THR A 171 10.71 3.06 7.19
CA THR A 171 11.38 4.14 7.90
C THR A 171 12.78 4.34 7.33
N VAL A 172 13.09 5.58 6.95
CA VAL A 172 14.40 5.98 6.45
C VAL A 172 15.39 6.02 7.61
N ARG A 173 16.50 5.29 7.53
CA ARG A 173 17.50 5.22 8.60
C ARG A 173 18.55 6.30 8.49
N GLU A 174 19.00 6.54 7.27
CA GLU A 174 20.02 7.52 6.92
C GLU A 174 19.41 8.48 5.92
N GLU A 175 19.78 9.75 6.02
CA GLU A 175 19.28 10.77 5.11
C GLU A 175 19.50 10.36 3.65
N LEU A 176 18.43 10.39 2.86
CA LEU A 176 18.49 10.18 1.42
C LEU A 176 18.44 11.55 0.75
N ALA A 177 19.47 11.91 -0.01
CA ALA A 177 19.48 13.16 -0.74
C ALA A 177 19.98 12.92 -2.17
N ALA A 178 19.39 13.66 -3.11
CA ALA A 178 19.88 13.72 -4.48
C ALA A 178 19.71 15.13 -5.02
N ASP A 179 20.67 15.57 -5.82
CA ASP A 179 20.65 16.85 -6.50
C ASP A 179 20.48 16.61 -8.02
N VAL A 180 19.61 17.40 -8.64
CA VAL A 180 19.26 17.36 -10.06
C VAL A 180 19.36 18.77 -10.62
N GLY A 181 20.55 19.11 -11.13
CA GLY A 181 20.87 20.47 -11.57
C GLY A 181 20.81 21.46 -10.40
N PRO A 182 20.06 22.58 -10.52
CA PRO A 182 19.85 23.50 -9.40
C PRO A 182 18.81 22.96 -8.39
N GLY A 183 18.06 21.91 -8.71
CA GLY A 183 17.05 21.31 -7.84
C GLY A 183 17.60 20.12 -7.05
N GLY A 184 16.83 19.63 -6.09
CA GLY A 184 17.14 18.39 -5.39
C GLY A 184 16.04 17.98 -4.42
N PHE A 185 16.21 16.83 -3.78
CA PHE A 185 15.37 16.40 -2.68
C PHE A 185 16.21 15.86 -1.53
N ARG A 186 15.61 15.86 -0.34
CA ARG A 186 16.14 15.29 0.88
C ARG A 186 15.02 14.61 1.65
N VAL A 187 15.21 13.36 2.01
CA VAL A 187 14.36 12.60 2.91
C VAL A 187 15.15 12.39 4.20
N PRO A 188 14.79 13.06 5.32
CA PRO A 188 15.59 13.00 6.53
C PRO A 188 15.55 11.60 7.16
N ALA A 189 16.60 11.27 7.92
CA ALA A 189 16.60 10.10 8.78
C ALA A 189 15.42 10.15 9.77
N GLY A 190 14.77 9.01 9.99
CA GLY A 190 13.54 8.87 10.76
C GLY A 190 12.25 9.17 10.00
N ALA A 191 12.31 9.62 8.74
CA ALA A 191 11.11 9.83 7.95
C ALA A 191 10.39 8.51 7.65
N VAL A 192 9.07 8.51 7.79
CA VAL A 192 8.20 7.38 7.46
C VAL A 192 7.68 7.57 6.05
N VAL A 193 7.86 6.56 5.20
CA VAL A 193 7.36 6.50 3.83
C VAL A 193 6.33 5.39 3.75
N GLN A 194 5.13 5.73 3.31
CA GLN A 194 4.07 4.80 2.94
C GLN A 194 3.92 4.83 1.42
N LEU A 195 4.16 3.67 0.82
CA LEU A 195 3.96 3.45 -0.60
C LEU A 195 2.69 2.62 -0.79
N LYS A 196 1.86 3.01 -1.74
CA LYS A 196 0.74 2.21 -2.23
C LYS A 196 0.77 2.19 -3.75
N VAL A 197 0.84 1.01 -4.36
CA VAL A 197 0.89 0.81 -5.80
C VAL A 197 -0.29 -0.03 -6.23
N ASP A 198 -1.16 0.55 -7.05
CA ASP A 198 -2.30 -0.15 -7.63
C ASP A 198 -1.91 -0.66 -9.02
N PHE A 199 -2.25 -1.91 -9.32
CA PHE A 199 -1.91 -2.59 -10.57
C PHE A 199 -3.15 -2.90 -11.39
N ALA A 200 -2.95 -2.94 -12.71
CA ALA A 200 -3.93 -3.45 -13.64
C ALA A 200 -3.85 -4.97 -13.72
N GLY A 201 -5.00 -5.62 -13.81
CA GLY A 201 -5.09 -7.06 -14.01
C GLY A 201 -5.23 -7.87 -12.73
N LYS A 202 -5.10 -9.18 -12.89
CA LYS A 202 -5.23 -10.19 -11.82
C LYS A 202 -3.88 -10.49 -11.17
N PRO A 203 -3.82 -11.10 -9.96
CA PRO A 203 -2.55 -11.40 -9.29
C PRO A 203 -1.52 -12.11 -10.17
N THR A 204 -1.92 -13.12 -10.97
CA THR A 204 -1.03 -13.85 -11.88
C THR A 204 -0.53 -13.00 -13.05
N GLU A 205 -1.38 -12.12 -13.60
CA GLU A 205 -1.00 -11.17 -14.65
C GLU A 205 0.00 -10.14 -14.10
N VAL A 206 -0.25 -9.64 -12.88
CA VAL A 206 0.65 -8.70 -12.18
C VAL A 206 2.00 -9.33 -11.87
N GLN A 207 2.05 -10.64 -11.56
CA GLN A 207 3.31 -11.36 -11.35
C GLN A 207 4.14 -11.49 -12.63
N LEU A 208 3.49 -11.71 -13.78
CA LEU A 208 4.18 -11.95 -15.05
C LEU A 208 4.54 -10.65 -15.78
N ALA A 209 3.64 -9.67 -15.75
CA ALA A 209 3.76 -8.40 -16.48
C ALA A 209 3.06 -7.27 -15.69
N PRO A 210 3.67 -6.79 -14.59
CA PRO A 210 3.05 -5.78 -13.74
C PRO A 210 2.86 -4.47 -14.51
N LYS A 211 1.62 -3.97 -14.51
CA LYS A 211 1.26 -2.67 -15.07
C LYS A 211 0.71 -1.78 -13.98
N VAL A 212 1.44 -0.72 -13.65
CA VAL A 212 1.00 0.24 -12.62
C VAL A 212 -0.14 1.09 -13.17
N LEU A 213 -1.21 1.22 -12.38
CA LEU A 213 -2.30 2.18 -12.62
C LEU A 213 -2.03 3.51 -11.92
N GLN A 214 -1.48 3.44 -10.70
CA GLN A 214 -1.01 4.58 -9.94
C GLN A 214 -0.11 4.10 -8.80
N ALA A 215 0.83 4.95 -8.38
CA ALA A 215 1.50 4.81 -7.10
C ALA A 215 1.26 6.07 -6.27
N VAL A 216 0.83 5.90 -5.02
CA VAL A 216 0.70 6.98 -4.05
C VAL A 216 1.84 6.83 -3.07
N VAL A 217 2.57 7.92 -2.86
CA VAL A 217 3.63 8.00 -1.88
C VAL A 217 3.22 9.05 -0.87
N GLU A 218 3.08 8.62 0.37
CA GLU A 218 2.85 9.48 1.53
C GLU A 218 4.09 9.43 2.41
N CYS A 219 4.64 10.59 2.71
CA CYS A 219 5.85 10.72 3.49
C CYS A 219 5.61 11.65 4.66
N SER A 220 6.18 11.33 5.82
CA SER A 220 6.16 12.26 6.95
C SER A 220 6.97 13.53 6.65
N SER A 221 8.01 13.42 5.81
CA SER A 221 8.84 14.55 5.37
C SER A 221 9.62 14.18 4.11
N VAL A 222 9.41 14.92 3.02
CA VAL A 222 10.31 14.96 1.84
C VAL A 222 10.56 16.43 1.53
N VAL A 223 11.79 16.88 1.74
CA VAL A 223 12.15 18.28 1.53
C VAL A 223 12.71 18.46 0.13
N LEU A 224 12.13 19.37 -0.63
CA LEU A 224 12.62 19.79 -1.93
C LEU A 224 13.57 20.96 -1.77
N ARG A 225 14.67 20.93 -2.51
CA ARG A 225 15.74 21.92 -2.47
C ARG A 225 15.88 22.60 -3.82
N LYS A 226 16.26 23.87 -3.80
CA LYS A 226 16.69 24.63 -4.97
C LYS A 226 17.88 25.49 -4.57
N ASP A 227 18.96 25.42 -5.35
CA ASP A 227 20.23 26.09 -5.11
C ASP A 227 20.78 25.83 -3.69
N GLY A 228 20.58 24.60 -3.20
CA GLY A 228 21.00 24.17 -1.86
C GLY A 228 20.09 24.62 -0.70
N ALA A 229 19.04 25.41 -0.97
CA ALA A 229 18.08 25.87 0.03
C ALA A 229 16.78 25.06 0.02
N ASP A 230 16.23 24.77 1.20
CA ASP A 230 14.95 24.08 1.38
C ASP A 230 13.78 24.98 0.95
N GLN A 231 12.98 24.50 -0.01
CA GLN A 231 11.89 25.27 -0.64
C GLN A 231 10.50 24.79 -0.24
N ALA A 232 10.33 23.48 -0.08
CA ALA A 232 9.04 22.89 0.24
C ALA A 232 9.20 21.52 0.87
N GLU A 233 8.23 21.12 1.68
CA GLU A 233 8.07 19.79 2.24
C GLU A 233 6.85 19.14 1.60
N VAL A 234 7.07 18.05 0.87
CA VAL A 234 6.02 17.25 0.26
C VAL A 234 5.61 16.16 1.24
N GLY A 235 4.33 16.18 1.64
CA GLY A 235 3.73 15.16 2.48
C GLY A 235 3.12 14.02 1.67
N ARG A 236 2.63 14.30 0.46
CA ARG A 236 1.96 13.29 -0.37
C ARG A 236 1.99 13.65 -1.84
N PHE A 237 2.36 12.68 -2.67
CA PHE A 237 2.29 12.78 -4.12
C PHE A 237 1.79 11.48 -4.75
N ARG A 238 1.20 11.60 -5.94
CA ARG A 238 0.74 10.48 -6.76
C ARG A 238 1.55 10.44 -8.05
N LEU A 239 2.09 9.29 -8.37
CA LEU A 239 2.69 8.93 -9.64
C LEU A 239 1.64 8.20 -10.51
N ARG A 240 1.53 8.61 -11.76
CA ARG A 240 0.67 8.00 -12.79
C ARG A 240 1.53 7.33 -13.87
N PRO A 241 0.92 6.48 -14.71
CA PRO A 241 1.62 5.88 -15.84
C PRO A 241 2.24 6.95 -16.73
N GLY A 242 3.44 6.68 -17.25
CA GLY A 242 4.24 7.62 -18.04
C GLY A 242 5.09 8.60 -17.21
N GLY A 243 5.14 8.45 -15.89
CA GLY A 243 6.01 9.27 -15.03
C GLY A 243 5.38 10.57 -14.52
N ALA A 244 4.10 10.82 -14.85
CA ALA A 244 3.41 12.04 -14.42
C ALA A 244 3.20 12.07 -12.90
N ILE A 245 3.62 13.16 -12.25
CA ILE A 245 3.51 13.36 -10.80
C ILE A 245 2.41 14.39 -10.52
N THR A 246 1.61 14.14 -9.49
CA THR A 246 0.66 15.12 -8.93
C THR A 246 0.93 15.27 -7.45
N VAL A 247 1.20 16.48 -6.98
CA VAL A 247 1.45 16.75 -5.56
C VAL A 247 0.12 17.04 -4.86
N GLU A 248 -0.25 16.19 -3.91
CA GLU A 248 -1.53 16.32 -3.21
C GLU A 248 -1.38 17.16 -1.95
N GLN A 249 -0.28 16.99 -1.22
CA GLN A 249 0.00 17.70 0.03
C GLN A 249 1.42 18.27 0.03
N VAL A 250 1.50 19.59 0.23
CA VAL A 250 2.77 20.32 0.30
C VAL A 250 2.70 21.41 1.36
N ARG A 251 3.84 21.66 1.98
CA ARG A 251 4.08 22.81 2.85
C ARG A 251 5.28 23.61 2.31
N PRO A 252 5.14 24.89 1.94
CA PRO A 252 6.29 25.69 1.54
C PRO A 252 7.23 25.94 2.74
N LEU A 253 8.53 25.99 2.46
CA LEU A 253 9.63 26.23 3.41
C LEU A 253 10.50 27.41 2.92
N GLY A 254 11.39 27.89 3.79
CA GLY A 254 12.43 28.86 3.40
C GLY A 254 11.92 30.15 2.75
N GLU A 255 12.68 30.67 1.79
CA GLU A 255 12.33 31.86 1.01
C GLU A 255 11.07 31.67 0.18
N ALA A 256 10.75 30.46 -0.31
CA ALA A 256 9.48 30.21 -0.99
C ALA A 256 8.27 30.37 -0.05
N GLY A 257 8.38 29.95 1.22
CA GLY A 257 7.39 30.22 2.26
C GLY A 257 7.30 31.71 2.65
N GLN A 258 8.43 32.42 2.61
CA GLN A 258 8.47 33.86 2.88
C GLN A 258 7.99 34.70 1.69
N LEU A 259 8.36 34.37 0.45
CA LEU A 259 7.90 34.98 -0.81
C LEU A 259 6.44 34.63 -1.09
N ALA A 260 5.94 33.44 -0.73
CA ALA A 260 4.50 33.19 -0.68
C ALA A 260 3.80 34.22 0.24
N GLY A 261 4.38 34.49 1.42
CA GLY A 261 3.89 35.53 2.33
C GLY A 261 4.09 36.96 1.82
N LEU A 262 5.21 37.24 1.15
CA LEU A 262 5.64 38.58 0.72
C LEU A 262 5.08 38.97 -0.64
N GLU A 263 4.92 38.03 -1.58
CA GLU A 263 4.31 38.20 -2.90
C GLU A 263 2.79 38.31 -2.75
N SER A 264 2.16 37.61 -1.81
CA SER A 264 0.79 37.92 -1.37
C SER A 264 0.69 39.36 -0.82
N LEU A 265 1.71 39.84 -0.10
CA LEU A 265 1.76 41.21 0.45
C LEU A 265 2.09 42.28 -0.62
N VAL A 266 2.95 41.98 -1.58
CA VAL A 266 3.38 42.87 -2.68
C VAL A 266 2.33 42.90 -3.78
N ARG A 267 1.63 41.81 -4.08
CA ARG A 267 0.44 41.82 -4.95
C ARG A 267 -0.72 42.54 -4.26
N LEU A 268 -0.87 42.44 -2.92
CA LEU A 268 -1.82 43.23 -2.13
C LEU A 268 -1.52 44.73 -2.18
N ILE A 269 -0.27 45.14 -1.95
CA ILE A 269 0.17 46.55 -2.06
C ILE A 269 0.08 47.05 -3.51
N GLY A 270 0.48 46.22 -4.48
CA GLY A 270 0.40 46.49 -5.92
C GLY A 270 -1.04 46.68 -6.42
N ALA A 271 -1.97 45.85 -5.95
CA ALA A 271 -3.40 45.95 -6.27
C ALA A 271 -4.12 47.10 -5.54
N LEU A 272 -3.60 47.55 -4.38
CA LEU A 272 -4.06 48.77 -3.72
C LEU A 272 -3.52 50.05 -4.40
N SER A 273 -2.37 49.96 -5.08
CA SER A 273 -1.73 51.09 -5.78
C SER A 273 -2.20 51.30 -7.22
N THR A 274 -2.73 50.26 -7.88
CA THR A 274 -3.29 50.33 -9.23
C THR A 274 -4.82 50.22 -9.17
N ARG A 275 -5.52 51.36 -9.21
CA ARG A 275 -6.98 51.37 -9.39
C ARG A 275 -7.34 50.73 -10.75
N GLY A 276 -7.72 49.46 -10.71
CA GLY A 276 -8.56 48.78 -11.72
C GLY A 276 -7.81 48.10 -12.86
N SER A 277 -7.99 46.77 -13.01
CA SER A 277 -8.33 46.12 -14.30
C SER A 277 -8.24 44.58 -14.32
N LEU A 278 -7.73 43.90 -13.27
CA LEU A 278 -7.57 42.43 -13.35
C LEU A 278 -8.73 41.57 -12.81
N GLY A 279 -9.83 42.16 -12.35
CA GLY A 279 -11.06 41.40 -12.05
C GLY A 279 -10.92 40.27 -11.01
N LEU A 280 -9.79 40.20 -10.29
CA LEU A 280 -9.57 39.38 -9.12
C LEU A 280 -9.58 40.33 -7.93
N ASP A 281 -10.56 40.18 -7.04
CA ASP A 281 -10.59 40.93 -5.79
C ASP A 281 -9.38 40.49 -4.94
N PRO A 282 -8.44 41.38 -4.61
CA PRO A 282 -7.29 41.07 -3.75
C PRO A 282 -7.70 40.53 -2.36
N ALA A 283 -8.94 40.78 -1.93
CA ALA A 283 -9.51 40.20 -0.72
C ALA A 283 -9.87 38.70 -0.87
N THR A 284 -9.78 38.13 -2.08
CA THR A 284 -10.19 36.74 -2.40
C THR A 284 -9.06 35.82 -2.87
N ILE A 285 -7.82 36.30 -3.02
CA ILE A 285 -6.66 35.41 -3.26
C ILE A 285 -6.29 34.75 -1.94
N GLY A 286 -6.94 33.63 -1.67
CA GLY A 286 -6.71 32.82 -0.49
C GLY A 286 -5.41 32.00 -0.58
N PRO A 287 -4.97 31.43 0.55
CA PRO A 287 -3.84 30.49 0.63
C PRO A 287 -3.84 29.38 -0.43
N GLU A 288 -5.02 28.99 -0.90
CA GLU A 288 -5.23 27.93 -1.91
C GLU A 288 -4.60 28.26 -3.28
N ALA A 289 -4.59 29.54 -3.70
CA ALA A 289 -4.01 29.94 -4.99
C ALA A 289 -2.47 29.86 -4.98
N VAL A 290 -1.86 30.15 -3.82
CA VAL A 290 -0.41 30.07 -3.61
C VAL A 290 0.03 28.61 -3.52
N GLU A 291 -0.73 27.80 -2.78
CA GLU A 291 -0.51 26.35 -2.71
C GLU A 291 -0.52 25.71 -4.10
N ARG A 292 -1.43 26.14 -4.98
CA ARG A 292 -1.50 25.65 -6.36
C ARG A 292 -0.23 25.98 -7.17
N LEU A 293 0.26 27.21 -7.12
CA LEU A 293 1.48 27.60 -7.85
C LEU A 293 2.71 26.83 -7.36
N VAL A 294 2.82 26.65 -6.03
CA VAL A 294 3.89 25.83 -5.42
C VAL A 294 3.80 24.38 -5.88
N LYS A 295 2.59 23.80 -5.96
CA LYS A 295 2.39 22.44 -6.49
C LYS A 295 2.85 22.33 -7.95
N GLU A 296 2.47 23.27 -8.81
CA GLU A 296 2.83 23.26 -10.24
C GLU A 296 4.36 23.36 -10.45
N GLU A 297 5.05 24.23 -9.72
CA GLU A 297 6.52 24.37 -9.78
C GLU A 297 7.22 23.08 -9.30
N ILE A 298 6.71 22.47 -8.23
CA ILE A 298 7.25 21.22 -7.69
C ILE A 298 7.05 20.06 -8.66
N GLU A 299 5.88 19.95 -9.28
CA GLU A 299 5.61 18.91 -10.27
C GLU A 299 6.59 19.01 -11.45
N ALA A 300 6.90 20.23 -11.91
CA ALA A 300 7.88 20.49 -12.95
C ALA A 300 9.32 20.11 -12.56
N ALA A 301 9.70 20.27 -11.28
CA ALA A 301 11.02 19.91 -10.78
C ALA A 301 11.17 18.40 -10.50
N LEU A 302 10.14 17.77 -9.92
CA LEU A 302 10.17 16.36 -9.53
C LEU A 302 10.08 15.42 -10.73
N GLY A 303 9.35 15.79 -11.78
CA GLY A 303 9.18 14.94 -12.97
C GLY A 303 10.53 14.47 -13.55
N PRO A 304 11.41 15.37 -13.99
CA PRO A 304 12.71 15.00 -14.55
C PRO A 304 13.60 14.20 -13.58
N ALA A 305 13.59 14.56 -12.29
CA ALA A 305 14.36 13.86 -11.27
C ALA A 305 13.89 12.42 -11.07
N LEU A 306 12.57 12.20 -11.04
CA LEU A 306 11.98 10.87 -10.95
C LEU A 306 12.27 10.06 -12.21
N HIS A 307 12.16 10.67 -13.39
CA HIS A 307 12.52 10.03 -14.65
C HIS A 307 13.95 9.53 -14.59
N LEU A 308 14.92 10.42 -14.32
CA LEU A 308 16.34 10.05 -14.22
C LEU A 308 16.57 8.92 -13.20
N TRP A 309 15.95 9.02 -12.01
CA TRP A 309 16.07 7.97 -11.00
C TRP A 309 15.52 6.62 -11.49
N VAL A 310 14.37 6.60 -12.15
CA VAL A 310 13.81 5.38 -12.76
C VAL A 310 14.74 4.85 -13.83
N GLU A 311 15.37 5.70 -14.64
CA GLU A 311 16.32 5.25 -15.66
C GLU A 311 17.57 4.61 -15.05
N GLU A 312 18.16 5.25 -14.05
CA GLU A 312 19.36 4.78 -13.36
C GLU A 312 19.11 3.50 -12.57
N ASN A 313 17.87 3.32 -12.08
CA ASN A 313 17.48 2.20 -11.22
C ASN A 313 16.58 1.18 -11.93
N ALA A 314 16.43 1.27 -13.26
CA ALA A 314 15.47 0.47 -14.03
C ALA A 314 15.61 -1.05 -13.77
N ALA A 315 16.85 -1.52 -13.64
CA ALA A 315 17.20 -2.92 -13.40
C ALA A 315 17.57 -3.24 -11.94
N SER A 316 17.37 -2.29 -11.01
CA SER A 316 17.75 -2.45 -9.59
C SER A 316 16.93 -3.53 -8.87
N VAL A 317 15.73 -3.82 -9.38
CA VAL A 317 14.84 -4.86 -8.85
C VAL A 317 14.92 -6.08 -9.76
N ALA A 318 15.45 -7.19 -9.24
CA ALA A 318 15.63 -8.41 -10.01
C ALA A 318 14.29 -8.87 -10.62
N GLY A 319 14.28 -9.08 -11.95
CA GLY A 319 13.09 -9.54 -12.69
C GLY A 319 12.05 -8.46 -13.01
N LEU A 320 12.30 -7.19 -12.66
CA LEU A 320 11.41 -6.06 -12.98
C LEU A 320 12.17 -4.95 -13.69
N ASP A 321 11.63 -4.48 -14.82
CA ASP A 321 12.08 -3.25 -15.47
C ASP A 321 11.13 -2.10 -15.07
N LEU A 322 11.62 -1.19 -14.21
CA LEU A 322 10.81 -0.08 -13.72
C LEU A 322 10.29 0.83 -14.85
N LYS A 323 11.02 0.96 -15.97
CA LYS A 323 10.55 1.75 -17.12
C LYS A 323 9.30 1.11 -17.73
N SER A 324 9.36 -0.19 -18.00
CA SER A 324 8.23 -0.97 -18.52
C SER A 324 7.03 -0.94 -17.56
N VAL A 325 7.27 -1.13 -16.26
CA VAL A 325 6.23 -1.17 -15.23
C VAL A 325 5.48 0.16 -15.09
N LEU A 326 6.21 1.27 -15.18
CA LEU A 326 5.65 2.63 -15.11
C LEU A 326 5.18 3.16 -16.47
N GLY A 327 5.46 2.47 -17.57
CA GLY A 327 5.13 2.91 -18.93
C GLY A 327 5.94 4.14 -19.37
N MET A 328 7.19 4.25 -18.92
CA MET A 328 8.13 5.32 -19.28
C MET A 328 8.98 4.83 -20.45
N ALA A 329 9.08 5.65 -21.50
CA ALA A 329 9.90 5.37 -22.69
C ALA A 329 11.37 5.73 -22.46
#